data_AF-A0A940B2Q5-F1
#
_entry.id   AF-A0A940B2Q5-F1
#
_cell.length_a   1.000
_cell.length_b   1.000
_cell.length_c   1.000
_cell.angle_alpha   90.00
_cell.angle_beta   90.00
_cell.angle_gamma   90.00
#
_symmetry.space_group_name_H-M   'P 1'
#
loop_
_entity.id
_entity.type
_entity.pdbx_description
1 polymer ?
#
loop_
_entity_poly.entity_id
_entity_poly.type
_entity_poly.pdbx_seq_one_letter_code
_entity_poly.pdbx_strand_id
1 'polypeptide(L)'
;MMKKVLLAAIVLLISAFALCAAEADVTWVWFENDPNVQFYRYQIDGEDDDSWTVVDFLVNEVTVTLDVSVPHTLYLQQSYDGINWSASSFTESEVYPEYEEEEENFFDDDFFFDEPEPEVVEIPAEEDDVVFEATVIEDEVILPEVEVETYSPLKILDIGLGYLNSIPDSDGSKTLGLNIAYSQTFLKAGIFDIGLKADVGIYTWRDLMFHFYGDLMALATVEVGNCDLYGAIGPDAFVVLGKQGRSAAVGLAAELGVRYHRFEKIAIGFAVTDHQSLISVSRTLKLGRNLSNRLELKAFLGISF
;
A
#
# COMPACT_ATOMS: atom_id res chain seq x y z
N MET A 1 -17.33 25.94 -10.94
CA MET A 1 -16.56 25.09 -11.87
C MET A 1 -15.62 24.12 -11.14
N MET A 2 -15.08 24.46 -9.95
CA MET A 2 -14.38 23.53 -9.01
C MET A 2 -15.07 22.18 -8.84
N LYS A 3 -16.41 22.15 -8.67
CA LYS A 3 -17.17 20.90 -8.53
C LYS A 3 -16.95 19.92 -9.69
N LYS A 4 -16.77 20.39 -10.94
CA LYS A 4 -16.63 19.49 -12.11
C LYS A 4 -15.23 18.89 -12.23
N VAL A 5 -14.19 19.64 -11.86
CA VAL A 5 -12.80 19.15 -11.86
C VAL A 5 -12.57 18.23 -10.68
N LEU A 6 -13.10 18.57 -9.50
CA LEU A 6 -13.11 17.69 -8.34
C LEU A 6 -13.87 16.39 -8.65
N LEU A 7 -15.04 16.47 -9.30
CA LEU A 7 -15.79 15.30 -9.72
C LEU A 7 -15.01 14.46 -10.74
N ALA A 8 -14.33 15.07 -11.70
CA ALA A 8 -13.50 14.34 -12.66
C ALA A 8 -12.30 13.67 -11.99
N ALA A 9 -11.64 14.33 -11.04
CA ALA A 9 -10.55 13.76 -10.25
C ALA A 9 -11.06 12.60 -9.39
N ILE A 10 -12.20 12.75 -8.71
CA ILE A 10 -12.85 11.70 -7.92
C ILE A 10 -13.24 10.52 -8.82
N VAL A 11 -13.84 10.76 -9.99
CA VAL A 11 -14.22 9.70 -10.94
C VAL A 11 -12.98 8.97 -11.45
N LEU A 12 -11.88 9.68 -11.72
CA LEU A 12 -10.62 9.08 -12.15
C LEU A 12 -9.97 8.26 -11.03
N LEU A 13 -10.08 8.72 -9.79
CA LEU A 13 -9.62 8.02 -8.59
C LEU A 13 -10.47 6.76 -8.33
N ILE A 14 -11.79 6.84 -8.43
CA ILE A 14 -12.71 5.69 -8.35
C ILE A 14 -12.46 4.69 -9.49
N SER A 15 -12.19 5.15 -10.71
CA SER A 15 -11.82 4.24 -11.80
C SER A 15 -10.45 3.60 -11.63
N ALA A 16 -9.53 4.25 -10.89
CA ALA A 16 -8.25 3.66 -10.53
C ALA A 16 -8.42 2.57 -9.47
N PHE A 17 -9.34 2.74 -8.51
CA PHE A 17 -9.71 1.69 -7.56
C PHE A 17 -10.25 0.42 -8.25
N ALA A 18 -11.06 0.58 -9.31
CA ALA A 18 -11.56 -0.56 -10.08
C ALA A 18 -10.48 -1.35 -10.86
N LEU A 19 -9.23 -0.86 -10.89
CA LEU A 19 -8.09 -1.53 -11.53
C LEU A 19 -7.17 -2.23 -10.52
N CYS A 20 -7.43 -2.11 -9.22
CA CYS A 20 -6.66 -2.79 -8.18
C CYS A 20 -7.17 -4.23 -8.04
N ALA A 21 -6.79 -5.11 -8.98
CA ALA A 21 -6.95 -6.55 -8.79
C ALA A 21 -6.06 -6.98 -7.62
N ALA A 22 -6.59 -7.78 -6.69
CA ALA A 22 -5.80 -8.32 -5.58
C ALA A 22 -5.07 -9.55 -6.11
N GLU A 23 -3.81 -9.40 -6.52
CA GLU A 23 -3.03 -10.54 -7.01
C GLU A 23 -2.41 -11.27 -5.81
N ALA A 24 -2.62 -12.59 -5.71
CA ALA A 24 -1.96 -13.44 -4.73
C ALA A 24 -1.64 -14.81 -5.32
N ASP A 25 -0.69 -15.52 -4.70
CA ASP A 25 -0.32 -16.87 -5.10
C ASP A 25 -1.35 -17.89 -4.60
N VAL A 26 -2.07 -18.50 -5.53
CA VAL A 26 -2.99 -19.59 -5.23
C VAL A 26 -2.30 -20.91 -5.47
N THR A 27 -2.27 -21.75 -4.44
CA THR A 27 -1.66 -23.09 -4.50
C THR A 27 -2.74 -24.17 -4.40
N TRP A 28 -2.81 -25.01 -5.42
CA TRP A 28 -3.62 -26.23 -5.37
C TRP A 28 -2.70 -27.42 -5.18
N VAL A 29 -3.09 -28.31 -4.27
CA VAL A 29 -2.40 -29.57 -4.00
C VAL A 29 -3.39 -30.70 -4.26
N TRP A 30 -2.93 -31.72 -4.98
CA TRP A 30 -3.69 -32.96 -5.20
C TRP A 30 -2.93 -34.18 -4.68
N PHE A 31 -3.68 -35.24 -4.43
CA PHE A 31 -3.14 -36.49 -3.91
C PHE A 31 -3.21 -37.58 -4.98
N GLU A 32 -2.20 -38.45 -4.98
CA GLU A 32 -2.20 -39.65 -5.78
C GLU A 32 -3.31 -40.60 -5.32
N ASN A 33 -4.30 -40.80 -6.18
CA ASN A 33 -5.43 -41.69 -5.88
C ASN A 33 -5.19 -43.13 -6.36
N ASP A 34 -4.37 -43.34 -7.39
CA ASP A 34 -4.04 -44.66 -7.94
C ASP A 34 -2.54 -44.75 -8.28
N PRO A 35 -1.81 -45.74 -7.70
CA PRO A 35 -0.36 -45.87 -7.88
C PRO A 35 0.09 -46.21 -9.31
N ASN A 36 -0.83 -46.51 -10.22
CA ASN A 36 -0.51 -46.80 -11.61
C ASN A 36 -0.53 -45.55 -12.48
N VAL A 37 -1.07 -44.41 -12.02
CA VAL A 37 -1.10 -43.16 -12.78
C VAL A 37 0.33 -42.70 -13.05
N GLN A 38 0.59 -42.29 -14.30
CA GLN A 38 1.93 -41.88 -14.74
C GLN A 38 1.99 -40.39 -15.12
N PHE A 39 0.84 -39.77 -15.40
CA PHE A 39 0.75 -38.39 -15.85
C PHE A 39 -0.47 -37.70 -15.26
N TYR A 40 -0.31 -36.41 -14.97
CA TYR A 40 -1.41 -35.50 -14.72
C TYR A 40 -1.43 -34.43 -15.82
N ARG A 41 -2.61 -33.84 -16.05
CA ARG A 41 -2.70 -32.57 -16.75
C ARG A 41 -3.65 -31.64 -16.04
N TYR A 42 -3.35 -30.36 -16.07
CA TYR A 42 -4.19 -29.34 -15.44
C TYR A 42 -4.37 -28.12 -16.33
N GLN A 43 -5.46 -27.39 -16.07
CA GLN A 43 -5.78 -26.10 -16.66
C GLN A 43 -6.55 -25.26 -15.62
N ILE A 44 -6.32 -23.94 -15.64
CA ILE A 44 -7.03 -22.99 -14.78
C ILE A 44 -8.11 -22.30 -15.62
N ASP A 45 -9.32 -22.22 -15.10
CA ASP A 45 -10.50 -21.55 -15.68
C ASP A 45 -10.89 -22.03 -17.09
N GLY A 46 -10.66 -23.31 -17.39
CA GLY A 46 -11.08 -23.89 -18.66
C GLY A 46 -10.69 -25.35 -18.84
N GLU A 47 -11.17 -25.93 -19.94
CA GLU A 47 -10.87 -27.30 -20.38
C GLU A 47 -10.64 -27.32 -21.90
N ASP A 48 -9.88 -26.36 -22.42
CA ASP A 48 -9.59 -26.25 -23.85
C ASP A 48 -8.51 -27.25 -24.27
N ASP A 49 -8.78 -28.03 -25.32
CA ASP A 49 -7.91 -29.14 -25.76
C ASP A 49 -6.43 -28.75 -26.00
N ASP A 50 -6.17 -27.51 -26.42
CA ASP A 50 -4.83 -27.01 -26.75
C ASP A 50 -4.12 -26.27 -25.59
N SER A 51 -4.78 -26.13 -24.44
CA SER A 51 -4.32 -25.28 -23.32
C SER A 51 -3.88 -26.07 -22.08
N TRP A 52 -3.91 -27.40 -22.13
CA TRP A 52 -3.54 -28.26 -21.01
C TRP A 52 -2.03 -28.24 -20.73
N THR A 53 -1.66 -28.12 -19.46
CA THR A 53 -0.28 -28.36 -19.01
C THR A 53 -0.16 -29.80 -18.53
N VAL A 54 0.71 -30.57 -19.19
CA VAL A 54 0.97 -31.98 -18.84
C VAL A 54 2.20 -32.07 -17.94
N VAL A 55 2.06 -32.78 -16.83
CA VAL A 55 3.12 -33.02 -15.84
C VAL A 55 3.25 -34.51 -15.55
N ASP A 56 4.39 -34.90 -14.98
CA ASP A 56 4.62 -36.28 -14.54
C ASP A 56 3.87 -36.58 -13.22
N PHE A 57 3.84 -37.85 -12.84
CA PHE A 57 3.19 -38.30 -11.60
C PHE A 57 3.86 -37.80 -10.31
N LEU A 58 5.06 -37.22 -10.37
CA LEU A 58 5.77 -36.68 -9.20
C LEU A 58 5.29 -35.28 -8.84
N VAL A 59 4.64 -34.57 -9.77
CA VAL A 59 4.05 -33.26 -9.52
C VAL A 59 2.67 -33.42 -8.91
N ASN A 60 2.51 -32.88 -7.71
CA ASN A 60 1.27 -32.95 -6.94
C ASN A 60 0.76 -31.57 -6.48
N GLU A 61 1.39 -30.50 -6.93
CA GLU A 61 0.97 -29.13 -6.63
C GLU A 61 1.20 -28.19 -7.82
N VAL A 62 0.43 -27.11 -7.85
CA VAL A 62 0.66 -25.98 -8.75
C VAL A 62 0.41 -24.67 -7.99
N THR A 63 1.32 -23.73 -8.14
CA THR A 63 1.19 -22.37 -7.62
C THR A 63 1.15 -21.39 -8.79
N VAL A 64 0.10 -20.55 -8.83
CA VAL A 64 -0.07 -19.52 -9.86
C VAL A 64 -0.54 -18.23 -9.20
N THR A 65 0.08 -17.11 -9.58
CA THR A 65 -0.35 -15.77 -9.18
C THR A 65 -1.61 -15.38 -9.96
N LEU A 66 -2.72 -15.16 -9.25
CA LEU A 66 -4.05 -14.91 -9.82
C LEU A 66 -4.76 -13.80 -9.06
N ASP A 67 -5.85 -13.29 -9.64
CA ASP A 67 -6.71 -12.27 -9.02
C ASP A 67 -7.66 -12.94 -8.00
N VAL A 68 -7.32 -12.89 -6.72
CA VAL A 68 -8.09 -13.56 -5.66
C VAL A 68 -9.41 -12.85 -5.32
N SER A 69 -9.73 -11.75 -6.00
CA SER A 69 -11.06 -11.12 -5.90
C SER A 69 -12.15 -11.90 -6.64
N VAL A 70 -11.77 -12.86 -7.50
CA VAL A 70 -12.67 -13.71 -8.28
C VAL A 70 -12.34 -15.19 -8.00
N PRO A 71 -13.33 -16.09 -7.91
CA PRO A 71 -13.04 -17.52 -7.76
C PRO A 71 -12.41 -18.07 -9.05
N HIS A 72 -11.33 -18.82 -8.89
CA HIS A 72 -10.63 -19.51 -9.96
C HIS A 72 -10.83 -21.03 -9.82
N THR A 73 -10.98 -21.74 -10.93
CA THR A 73 -11.19 -23.20 -10.92
C THR A 73 -10.00 -23.93 -11.51
N LEU A 74 -9.39 -24.81 -10.73
CA LEU A 74 -8.43 -25.78 -11.26
C LEU A 74 -9.18 -26.99 -11.82
N TYR A 75 -8.94 -27.33 -13.07
CA TYR A 75 -9.34 -28.60 -13.68
C TYR A 75 -8.14 -29.54 -13.75
N LEU A 76 -8.30 -30.77 -13.28
CA LEU A 76 -7.24 -31.78 -13.20
C LEU A 76 -7.72 -33.10 -13.82
N GLN A 77 -6.88 -33.72 -14.64
CA GLN A 77 -7.10 -35.04 -15.20
C GLN A 77 -5.87 -35.93 -15.02
N GLN A 78 -6.10 -37.24 -14.96
CA GLN A 78 -5.07 -38.25 -14.79
C GLN A 78 -5.00 -39.18 -16.00
N SER A 79 -3.82 -39.73 -16.27
CA SER A 79 -3.60 -40.72 -17.32
C SER A 79 -2.55 -41.75 -16.93
N TYR A 80 -2.77 -42.98 -17.41
CA TYR A 80 -1.83 -44.08 -17.30
C TYR A 80 -0.80 -44.10 -18.44
N ASP A 81 -1.14 -43.51 -19.60
CA ASP A 81 -0.38 -43.63 -20.85
C ASP A 81 -0.06 -42.28 -21.52
N GLY A 82 -0.58 -41.18 -20.97
CA GLY A 82 -0.43 -39.82 -21.51
C GLY A 82 -1.25 -39.56 -22.77
N ILE A 83 -2.11 -40.50 -23.17
CA ILE A 83 -2.92 -40.44 -24.41
C ILE A 83 -4.41 -40.44 -24.05
N ASN A 84 -4.83 -41.34 -23.15
CA ASN A 84 -6.19 -41.45 -22.69
C ASN A 84 -6.33 -40.76 -21.33
N TRP A 85 -7.19 -39.76 -21.26
CA TRP A 85 -7.37 -38.94 -20.06
C TRP A 85 -8.68 -39.28 -19.35
N SER A 86 -8.67 -39.18 -18.02
CA SER A 86 -9.88 -39.28 -17.20
C SER A 86 -10.84 -38.12 -17.46
N ALA A 87 -12.05 -38.21 -16.90
CA ALA A 87 -12.86 -37.02 -16.68
C ALA A 87 -12.13 -36.04 -15.74
N SER A 88 -12.45 -34.75 -15.87
CA SER A 88 -11.91 -33.68 -15.03
C SER A 88 -12.43 -33.79 -13.60
N SER A 89 -11.51 -33.74 -12.65
CA SER A 89 -11.79 -33.29 -11.28
C SER A 89 -11.60 -31.79 -11.23
N PHE A 90 -12.37 -31.08 -10.41
CA PHE A 90 -12.23 -29.63 -10.28
C PHE A 90 -12.24 -29.19 -8.81
N THR A 91 -11.58 -28.07 -8.54
CA THR A 91 -11.58 -27.42 -7.23
C THR A 91 -11.50 -25.91 -7.42
N GLU A 92 -12.39 -25.19 -6.76
CA GLU A 92 -12.45 -23.73 -6.76
C GLU A 92 -11.50 -23.17 -5.69
N SER A 93 -10.85 -22.04 -5.98
CA SER A 93 -10.10 -21.28 -4.98
C SER A 93 -11.06 -20.57 -4.04
N GLU A 94 -10.65 -20.41 -2.78
CA GLU A 94 -11.36 -19.52 -1.86
C GLU A 94 -11.19 -18.07 -2.32
N VAL A 95 -12.31 -17.34 -2.37
CA VAL A 95 -12.29 -15.89 -2.56
C VAL A 95 -11.92 -15.29 -1.22
N TYR A 96 -10.80 -14.57 -1.14
CA TYR A 96 -10.52 -13.75 0.02
C TYR A 96 -11.39 -12.50 -0.09
N PRO A 97 -12.45 -12.34 0.73
CA PRO A 97 -13.18 -11.08 0.73
C PRO A 97 -12.21 -9.98 1.13
N GLU A 98 -12.22 -8.90 0.37
CA GLU A 98 -11.71 -7.61 0.82
C GLU A 98 -12.32 -7.37 2.21
N TYR A 99 -11.48 -7.29 3.25
CA TYR A 99 -11.91 -7.23 4.64
C TYR A 99 -13.04 -6.21 4.81
N GLU A 100 -14.28 -6.66 4.98
CA GLU A 100 -15.32 -5.81 5.54
C GLU A 100 -14.87 -5.52 6.97
N GLU A 101 -14.58 -4.25 7.27
CA GLU A 101 -14.32 -3.80 8.64
C GLU A 101 -15.48 -4.26 9.52
N GLU A 102 -15.29 -5.33 10.27
CA GLU A 102 -16.08 -5.54 11.48
C GLU A 102 -15.70 -4.37 12.39
N GLU A 103 -16.56 -3.34 12.43
CA GLU A 103 -16.54 -2.31 13.45
C GLU A 103 -16.71 -3.01 14.82
N GLU A 104 -15.62 -3.55 15.37
CA GLU A 104 -15.54 -3.85 16.79
C GLU A 104 -15.62 -2.51 17.52
N ASN A 105 -16.84 -2.16 17.93
CA ASN A 105 -17.10 -1.16 18.95
C ASN A 105 -16.46 -1.63 20.26
N PHE A 106 -15.15 -1.45 20.39
CA PHE A 106 -14.36 -1.77 21.58
C PHE A 106 -14.45 -0.65 22.63
N PHE A 107 -15.66 -0.12 22.83
CA PHE A 107 -15.98 0.81 23.92
C PHE A 107 -17.32 0.39 24.52
N ASP A 108 -17.28 -0.69 25.30
CA ASP A 108 -18.16 -0.90 26.44
C ASP A 108 -17.57 -2.05 27.27
N ASP A 109 -16.80 -1.71 28.30
CA ASP A 109 -17.07 -2.16 29.68
C ASP A 109 -15.89 -1.79 30.59
N ASP A 110 -16.14 -0.78 31.42
CA ASP A 110 -15.68 -0.62 32.80
C ASP A 110 -14.54 -1.55 33.28
N PHE A 111 -13.29 -1.18 32.99
CA PHE A 111 -12.14 -1.70 33.70
C PHE A 111 -12.07 -1.06 35.11
N PHE A 112 -12.86 -1.60 36.03
CA PHE A 112 -12.68 -1.42 37.47
C PHE A 112 -11.37 -2.06 37.89
N PHE A 113 -10.40 -1.23 38.27
CA PHE A 113 -9.17 -1.66 38.91
C PHE A 113 -9.48 -1.84 40.41
N ASP A 114 -9.85 -3.05 40.83
CA ASP A 114 -9.87 -3.39 42.27
C ASP A 114 -8.42 -3.68 42.68
N GLU A 115 -7.81 -2.70 43.33
CA GLU A 115 -6.49 -2.77 43.96
C GLU A 115 -6.60 -3.72 45.19
N PRO A 116 -5.91 -4.87 45.22
CA PRO A 116 -6.00 -5.75 46.39
C PRO A 116 -5.18 -5.17 47.55
N GLU A 117 -5.86 -4.81 48.64
CA GLU A 117 -5.22 -4.48 49.92
C GLU A 117 -4.43 -5.68 50.47
N PRO A 118 -3.22 -5.47 51.01
CA PRO A 118 -2.43 -6.57 51.57
C PRO A 118 -2.96 -7.00 52.94
N GLU A 119 -3.51 -8.21 53.05
CA GLU A 119 -3.78 -8.87 54.34
C GLU A 119 -2.47 -9.22 55.06
N VAL A 120 -2.24 -8.55 56.19
CA VAL A 120 -1.16 -8.87 57.13
C VAL A 120 -1.56 -10.12 57.92
N VAL A 121 -1.00 -11.27 57.55
CA VAL A 121 -1.11 -12.49 58.35
C VAL A 121 -0.01 -12.51 59.40
N GLU A 122 -0.40 -12.34 60.66
CA GLU A 122 0.47 -12.58 61.82
C GLU A 122 0.74 -14.09 61.96
N ILE A 123 2.01 -14.48 61.86
CA ILE A 123 2.46 -15.85 62.13
C ILE A 123 2.81 -15.94 63.63
N PRO A 124 2.17 -16.80 64.45
CA PRO A 124 2.69 -17.14 65.75
C PRO A 124 3.75 -18.26 65.63
N ALA A 125 4.73 -18.19 66.51
CA ALA A 125 5.92 -19.01 66.53
C ALA A 125 5.71 -20.45 67.06
N GLU A 126 6.66 -21.29 66.63
CA GLU A 126 7.24 -22.49 67.28
C GLU A 126 6.75 -23.90 66.97
N GLU A 127 7.75 -24.67 66.48
CA GLU A 127 8.13 -26.07 66.74
C GLU A 127 7.18 -27.19 66.30
N ASP A 128 7.54 -27.92 65.23
CA ASP A 128 8.28 -29.18 65.36
C ASP A 128 8.57 -29.84 63.99
N ASP A 129 9.70 -30.55 63.94
CA ASP A 129 10.24 -31.34 62.84
C ASP A 129 9.23 -32.27 62.13
N VAL A 130 9.05 -32.10 60.82
CA VAL A 130 8.89 -33.24 59.89
C VAL A 130 9.50 -32.90 58.53
N VAL A 131 10.57 -33.63 58.20
CA VAL A 131 11.22 -33.68 56.89
C VAL A 131 10.23 -34.22 55.85
N PHE A 132 9.87 -33.40 54.87
CA PHE A 132 9.35 -33.86 53.59
C PHE A 132 10.19 -33.28 52.47
N GLU A 133 10.77 -34.16 51.64
CA GLU A 133 11.42 -33.81 50.39
C GLU A 133 10.39 -33.17 49.46
N ALA A 134 10.40 -31.85 49.38
CA ALA A 134 9.72 -31.11 48.34
C ALA A 134 10.54 -31.22 47.06
N THR A 135 10.19 -32.18 46.20
CA THR A 135 10.50 -32.06 44.76
C THR A 135 9.74 -30.85 44.24
N VAL A 136 10.44 -29.70 44.20
CA VAL A 136 10.04 -28.52 43.45
C VAL A 136 10.15 -28.90 41.98
N ILE A 137 9.02 -29.20 41.36
CA ILE A 137 8.90 -29.18 39.90
C ILE A 137 8.79 -27.70 39.56
N GLU A 138 9.90 -27.11 39.12
CA GLU A 138 9.88 -25.83 38.41
C GLU A 138 9.18 -26.10 37.06
N ASP A 139 7.85 -25.98 37.05
CA ASP A 139 7.14 -25.77 35.80
C ASP A 139 7.56 -24.39 35.29
N GLU A 140 8.61 -24.39 34.47
CA GLU A 140 8.99 -23.27 33.63
C GLU A 140 7.79 -23.01 32.70
N VAL A 141 6.96 -22.06 33.07
CA VAL A 141 5.87 -21.55 32.22
C VAL A 141 6.56 -20.90 31.03
N ILE A 142 6.75 -21.67 29.97
CA ILE A 142 7.13 -21.18 28.65
C ILE A 142 5.95 -20.36 28.17
N LEU A 143 5.96 -19.06 28.49
CA LEU A 143 5.08 -18.09 27.86
C LEU A 143 5.32 -18.19 26.34
N PRO A 144 4.27 -18.29 25.52
CA PRO A 144 4.45 -18.24 24.08
C PRO A 144 5.22 -16.96 23.75
N GLU A 145 6.35 -17.12 23.07
CA GLU A 145 7.12 -16.01 22.55
C GLU A 145 6.21 -15.29 21.55
N VAL A 146 5.63 -14.17 22.00
CA VAL A 146 4.80 -13.32 21.14
C VAL A 146 5.74 -12.80 20.07
N GLU A 147 5.66 -13.37 18.87
CA GLU A 147 6.35 -12.86 17.70
C GLU A 147 5.88 -11.42 17.48
N VAL A 148 6.72 -10.47 17.89
CA VAL A 148 6.48 -9.06 17.61
C VAL A 148 6.74 -8.90 16.11
N GLU A 149 5.68 -8.76 15.32
CA GLU A 149 5.80 -8.46 13.90
C GLU A 149 6.73 -7.25 13.72
N THR A 150 7.91 -7.50 13.17
CA THR A 150 8.87 -6.45 12.90
C THR A 150 8.37 -5.65 11.72
N TYR A 151 7.97 -4.41 11.98
CA TYR A 151 7.55 -3.47 10.95
C TYR A 151 8.63 -3.33 9.86
N SER A 152 8.23 -3.51 8.60
CA SER A 152 9.10 -3.33 7.43
C SER A 152 8.86 -1.97 6.77
N PRO A 153 9.82 -1.04 6.79
CA PRO A 153 9.69 0.27 6.14
C PRO A 153 9.56 0.19 4.62
N LEU A 154 8.53 0.83 4.06
CA LEU A 154 8.36 1.02 2.62
C LEU A 154 9.21 2.21 2.16
N LYS A 155 10.00 2.01 1.10
CA LYS A 155 10.79 3.07 0.46
C LYS A 155 10.47 3.11 -1.03
N ILE A 156 10.11 4.29 -1.51
CA ILE A 156 9.70 4.49 -2.90
C ILE A 156 10.40 5.72 -3.48
N LEU A 157 10.96 5.57 -4.68
CA LEU A 157 11.40 6.67 -5.52
C LEU A 157 10.44 6.85 -6.70
N ASP A 158 9.70 7.95 -6.70
CA ASP A 158 8.82 8.36 -7.79
C ASP A 158 9.57 9.27 -8.76
N ILE A 159 9.56 8.95 -10.06
CA ILE A 159 10.10 9.80 -11.13
C ILE A 159 8.97 10.07 -12.11
N GLY A 160 8.66 11.34 -12.35
CA GLY A 160 7.44 11.68 -13.08
C GLY A 160 7.48 12.94 -13.93
N LEU A 161 6.35 13.13 -14.61
CA LEU A 161 5.98 14.34 -15.32
C LEU A 161 4.89 15.05 -14.52
N GLY A 162 5.09 16.34 -14.29
CA GLY A 162 4.12 17.19 -13.62
C GLY A 162 3.54 18.24 -14.56
N TYR A 163 2.26 18.55 -14.39
CA TYR A 163 1.56 19.64 -15.05
C TYR A 163 1.03 20.61 -13.99
N LEU A 164 1.69 21.76 -13.88
CA LEU A 164 1.40 22.78 -12.87
C LEU A 164 0.40 23.81 -13.41
N ASN A 165 -0.43 24.35 -12.50
CA ASN A 165 -1.59 25.19 -12.80
C ASN A 165 -2.59 24.47 -13.72
N SER A 166 -2.88 23.21 -13.35
CA SER A 166 -3.78 22.33 -14.08
C SER A 166 -5.23 22.82 -14.10
N ILE A 167 -5.60 23.76 -13.23
CA ILE A 167 -6.92 24.40 -13.19
C ILE A 167 -7.21 25.09 -14.53
N PRO A 168 -8.25 24.67 -15.26
CA PRO A 168 -8.76 25.39 -16.42
C PRO A 168 -9.18 26.79 -15.96
N ASP A 169 -8.59 27.82 -16.59
CA ASP A 169 -8.82 29.24 -16.28
C ASP A 169 -8.14 29.78 -15.01
N SER A 170 -7.12 29.09 -14.48
CA SER A 170 -6.22 29.75 -13.52
C SER A 170 -5.41 30.86 -14.21
N ASP A 171 -5.22 31.98 -13.48
CA ASP A 171 -4.35 33.07 -13.93
C ASP A 171 -2.87 32.66 -14.00
N GLY A 172 -2.53 31.48 -13.45
CA GLY A 172 -1.20 30.90 -13.44
C GLY A 172 -0.72 30.47 -14.82
N SER A 173 0.61 30.50 -15.01
CA SER A 173 1.22 29.98 -16.23
C SER A 173 1.15 28.45 -16.21
N LYS A 174 0.54 27.86 -17.24
CA LYS A 174 0.51 26.40 -17.41
C LYS A 174 1.92 25.90 -17.76
N THR A 175 2.49 25.07 -16.90
CA THR A 175 3.88 24.58 -17.09
C THR A 175 3.95 23.08 -17.01
N LEU A 176 4.80 22.49 -17.87
CA LEU A 176 5.14 21.08 -17.85
C LEU A 176 6.53 20.94 -17.22
N GLY A 177 6.72 19.93 -16.39
CA GLY A 177 7.97 19.72 -15.68
C GLY A 177 8.27 18.26 -15.41
N LEU A 178 9.45 18.05 -14.84
CA LEU A 178 9.88 16.78 -14.27
C LEU A 178 9.82 16.90 -12.75
N ASN A 179 9.38 15.84 -12.09
CA ASN A 179 9.43 15.73 -10.64
C ASN A 179 10.14 14.44 -10.22
N ILE A 180 10.81 14.50 -9.07
CA ILE A 180 11.40 13.37 -8.39
C ILE A 180 10.94 13.45 -6.94
N ALA A 181 10.32 12.39 -6.44
CA ALA A 181 9.94 12.30 -5.04
C ALA A 181 10.49 11.03 -4.39
N TYR A 182 10.92 11.15 -3.15
CA TYR A 182 11.33 10.03 -2.31
C TYR A 182 10.39 9.94 -1.12
N SER A 183 9.85 8.74 -0.88
CA SER A 183 8.93 8.46 0.22
C SER A 183 9.51 7.34 1.08
N GLN A 184 9.43 7.50 2.41
CA GLN A 184 9.84 6.47 3.35
C GLN A 184 8.88 6.41 4.55
N THR A 185 8.34 5.23 4.84
CA THR A 185 7.54 4.97 6.03
C THR A 185 8.43 4.50 7.18
N PHE A 186 7.99 4.67 8.42
CA PHE A 186 8.78 4.33 9.60
C PHE A 186 7.97 3.70 10.74
N LEU A 187 6.64 3.80 10.71
CA LEU A 187 5.77 3.12 11.66
C LEU A 187 4.41 2.80 11.04
N LYS A 188 3.72 1.83 11.63
CA LYS A 188 2.32 1.49 11.32
C LYS A 188 1.40 2.02 12.43
N ALA A 189 0.32 2.69 12.05
CA ALA A 189 -0.72 3.21 12.93
C ALA A 189 -2.08 2.72 12.43
N GLY A 190 -2.53 1.57 12.93
CA GLY A 190 -3.70 0.87 12.39
C GLY A 190 -3.42 0.37 10.97
N ILE A 191 -4.29 0.75 10.03
CA ILE A 191 -4.14 0.43 8.60
C ILE A 191 -3.15 1.35 7.86
N PHE A 192 -2.67 2.41 8.52
CA PHE A 192 -1.82 3.42 7.87
C PHE A 192 -0.34 3.21 8.15
N ASP A 193 0.47 3.26 7.12
CA ASP A 193 1.90 3.49 7.23
C ASP A 193 2.21 4.97 7.26
N ILE A 194 2.93 5.40 8.30
CA ILE A 194 3.28 6.80 8.53
C ILE A 194 4.73 7.02 8.18
N GLY A 195 4.98 8.12 7.45
CA GLY A 195 6.23 8.36 6.78
C GLY A 195 6.57 9.82 6.55
N LEU A 196 7.62 10.01 5.77
CA LEU A 196 8.02 11.29 5.18
C LEU A 196 8.07 11.16 3.66
N LYS A 197 7.72 12.24 2.97
CA LYS A 197 7.88 12.41 1.53
C LYS A 197 8.67 13.67 1.24
N ALA A 198 9.73 13.56 0.46
CA ALA A 198 10.47 14.69 -0.10
C ALA A 198 10.20 14.75 -1.60
N ASP A 199 9.75 15.89 -2.12
CA ASP A 199 9.43 16.07 -3.53
C ASP A 199 10.17 17.29 -4.08
N VAL A 200 10.79 17.14 -5.25
CA VAL A 200 11.44 18.24 -5.95
C VAL A 200 11.03 18.23 -7.41
N GLY A 201 10.79 19.41 -7.95
CA GLY A 201 10.35 19.54 -9.33
C GLY A 201 10.91 20.75 -10.06
N ILE A 202 11.05 20.59 -11.38
CA ILE A 202 11.52 21.63 -12.30
C ILE A 202 10.54 21.76 -13.46
N TYR A 203 9.93 22.94 -13.60
CA TYR A 203 8.92 23.21 -14.63
C TYR A 203 9.37 24.35 -15.53
N THR A 204 8.99 24.25 -16.79
CA THR A 204 9.29 25.28 -17.78
C THR A 204 8.04 25.78 -18.50
N TRP A 205 8.09 27.04 -18.93
CA TRP A 205 7.08 27.67 -19.77
C TRP A 205 7.69 28.33 -21.01
N ARG A 206 6.85 28.65 -22.01
CA ARG A 206 7.17 29.20 -23.35
C ARG A 206 8.31 30.23 -23.40
N ASP A 207 8.54 31.00 -22.33
CA ASP A 207 9.58 32.03 -22.24
C ASP A 207 10.84 31.65 -21.42
N LEU A 208 11.11 30.34 -21.24
CA LEU A 208 12.19 29.83 -20.38
C LEU A 208 12.08 30.32 -18.92
N MET A 209 10.84 30.41 -18.41
CA MET A 209 10.64 30.59 -16.97
C MET A 209 10.80 29.24 -16.29
N PHE A 210 11.78 29.15 -15.40
CA PHE A 210 12.02 27.95 -14.60
C PHE A 210 11.34 28.10 -13.24
N HIS A 211 10.51 27.13 -12.90
CA HIS A 211 9.97 26.98 -11.55
C HIS A 211 10.67 25.80 -10.90
N PHE A 212 11.34 26.07 -9.77
CA PHE A 212 11.94 25.06 -8.91
C PHE A 212 11.11 25.02 -7.64
N TYR A 213 10.71 23.83 -7.19
CA TYR A 213 10.10 23.64 -5.87
C TYR A 213 10.78 22.51 -5.12
N GLY A 214 10.63 22.55 -3.79
CA GLY A 214 11.02 21.47 -2.89
C GLY A 214 10.05 21.41 -1.71
N ASP A 215 9.47 20.23 -1.51
CA ASP A 215 8.50 19.94 -0.46
C ASP A 215 9.06 18.87 0.48
N LEU A 216 8.77 19.02 1.77
CA LEU A 216 9.03 17.98 2.78
C LEU A 216 7.74 17.76 3.57
N MET A 217 7.12 16.60 3.39
CA MET A 217 5.76 16.33 3.83
C MET A 217 5.70 15.14 4.78
N ALA A 218 4.83 15.21 5.78
CA ALA A 218 4.36 14.04 6.49
C ALA A 218 3.50 13.21 5.54
N LEU A 219 3.71 11.90 5.53
CA LEU A 219 3.06 10.94 4.64
C LEU A 219 2.22 9.98 5.47
N ALA A 220 1.01 9.71 5.01
CA ALA A 220 0.21 8.56 5.41
C ALA A 220 -0.13 7.77 4.15
N THR A 221 0.09 6.46 4.17
CA THR A 221 -0.25 5.56 3.06
C THR A 221 -1.02 4.37 3.58
N VAL A 222 -1.92 3.84 2.76
CA VAL A 222 -2.69 2.62 3.02
C VAL A 222 -2.64 1.76 1.77
N GLU A 223 -2.44 0.47 1.97
CA GLU A 223 -2.42 -0.54 0.91
C GLU A 223 -3.84 -1.09 0.70
N VAL A 224 -4.30 -1.11 -0.54
CA VAL A 224 -5.61 -1.63 -0.96
C VAL A 224 -5.39 -2.52 -2.19
N GLY A 225 -5.24 -3.83 -1.96
CA GLY A 225 -4.81 -4.77 -2.99
C GLY A 225 -3.43 -4.38 -3.55
N ASN A 226 -3.30 -4.35 -4.87
CA ASN A 226 -2.06 -3.93 -5.54
C ASN A 226 -1.85 -2.40 -5.62
N CYS A 227 -2.52 -1.63 -4.76
CA CYS A 227 -2.50 -0.18 -4.81
C CYS A 227 -2.14 0.48 -3.49
N ASP A 228 -1.28 1.49 -3.52
CA ASP A 228 -1.10 2.43 -2.41
C ASP A 228 -1.98 3.64 -2.63
N LEU A 229 -2.89 3.92 -1.70
CA LEU A 229 -3.48 5.25 -1.56
C LEU A 229 -2.67 6.02 -0.53
N TYR A 230 -2.22 7.22 -0.90
CA TYR A 230 -1.46 8.04 0.05
C TYR A 230 -1.92 9.50 0.07
N GLY A 231 -1.77 10.09 1.24
CA GLY A 231 -1.92 11.51 1.49
C GLY A 231 -0.65 12.07 2.12
N ALA A 232 -0.26 13.27 1.70
CA ALA A 232 0.89 13.95 2.27
C ALA A 232 0.59 15.43 2.53
N ILE A 233 1.15 15.99 3.61
CA ILE A 233 1.03 17.42 3.92
C ILE A 233 2.32 17.96 4.53
N GLY A 234 2.73 19.15 4.12
CA GLY A 234 3.93 19.76 4.69
C GLY A 234 4.28 21.12 4.11
N PRO A 235 5.40 21.71 4.54
CA PRO A 235 5.94 22.93 3.95
C PRO A 235 6.29 22.76 2.46
N ASP A 236 5.99 23.81 1.69
CA ASP A 236 6.40 24.01 0.29
C ASP A 236 7.35 25.21 0.24
N ALA A 237 8.43 25.09 -0.53
CA ALA A 237 9.28 26.20 -0.90
C ALA A 237 9.53 26.20 -2.41
N PHE A 238 9.36 27.35 -3.06
CA PHE A 238 9.64 27.48 -4.49
C PHE A 238 10.32 28.78 -4.89
N VAL A 239 11.02 28.70 -6.02
CA VAL A 239 11.68 29.82 -6.68
C VAL A 239 11.30 29.82 -8.16
N VAL A 240 10.91 31.00 -8.66
CA VAL A 240 10.65 31.24 -10.08
C VAL A 240 11.75 32.14 -10.63
N LEU A 241 12.43 31.67 -11.66
CA LEU A 241 13.47 32.39 -12.37
C LEU A 241 13.02 32.64 -13.81
N GLY A 242 12.89 33.91 -14.20
CA GLY A 242 12.52 34.28 -15.56
C GLY A 242 13.14 35.60 -16.01
N LYS A 243 13.00 35.90 -17.31
CA LYS A 243 13.50 37.17 -17.89
C LYS A 243 12.89 38.41 -17.23
N GLN A 244 11.69 38.29 -16.67
CA GLN A 244 10.91 39.39 -16.09
C GLN A 244 11.17 39.61 -14.59
N GLY A 245 11.94 38.74 -13.94
CA GLY A 245 12.25 38.87 -12.52
C GLY A 245 12.50 37.54 -11.82
N ARG A 246 12.68 37.64 -10.49
CA ARG A 246 12.81 36.49 -9.60
C ARG A 246 11.75 36.61 -8.51
N SER A 247 11.04 35.53 -8.25
CA SER A 247 10.16 35.40 -7.10
C SER A 247 10.50 34.16 -6.31
N ALA A 248 10.35 34.24 -4.99
CA ALA A 248 10.44 33.10 -4.10
C ALA A 248 9.25 33.12 -3.16
N ALA A 249 8.78 31.95 -2.75
CA ALA A 249 7.72 31.85 -1.77
C ALA A 249 7.86 30.57 -0.96
N VAL A 250 7.26 30.62 0.23
CA VAL A 250 7.14 29.50 1.16
C VAL A 250 5.68 29.38 1.58
N GLY A 251 5.24 28.15 1.77
CA GLY A 251 3.84 27.82 1.91
C GLY A 251 3.61 26.43 2.47
N LEU A 252 2.45 25.88 2.14
CA LEU A 252 2.06 24.51 2.45
C LEU A 252 1.70 23.79 1.15
N ALA A 253 2.04 22.51 1.07
CA ALA A 253 1.56 21.59 0.05
C ALA A 253 0.71 20.50 0.73
N ALA A 254 -0.39 20.14 0.08
CA ALA A 254 -1.17 18.96 0.38
C ALA A 254 -1.29 18.11 -0.88
N GLU A 255 -0.90 16.84 -0.79
CA GLU A 255 -0.90 15.89 -1.89
C GLU A 255 -1.82 14.71 -1.60
N LEU A 256 -2.57 14.29 -2.62
CA LEU A 256 -3.29 13.02 -2.65
C LEU A 256 -2.85 12.26 -3.89
N GLY A 257 -2.48 10.99 -3.72
CA GLY A 257 -2.04 10.16 -4.85
C GLY A 257 -2.39 8.70 -4.69
N VAL A 258 -2.31 8.01 -5.81
CA VAL A 258 -2.47 6.56 -5.92
C VAL A 258 -1.27 5.98 -6.66
N ARG A 259 -0.77 4.83 -6.20
CA ARG A 259 0.26 4.04 -6.90
C ARG A 259 -0.31 2.65 -7.15
N TYR A 260 -0.21 2.15 -8.37
CA TYR A 260 -0.51 0.77 -8.70
C TYR A 260 0.80 0.01 -8.87
N HIS A 261 1.01 -1.02 -8.07
CA HIS A 261 2.19 -1.88 -8.10
C HIS A 261 2.03 -2.96 -9.16
N ARG A 262 3.11 -3.21 -9.89
CA ARG A 262 3.25 -4.31 -10.82
C ARG A 262 4.63 -4.93 -10.60
N PHE A 263 4.67 -6.22 -10.27
CA PHE A 263 5.92 -6.98 -10.01
C PHE A 263 6.72 -6.53 -8.76
N GLU A 264 6.02 -6.24 -7.65
CA GLU A 264 6.55 -5.86 -6.31
C GLU A 264 7.41 -4.57 -6.22
N LYS A 265 8.15 -4.22 -7.27
CA LYS A 265 9.19 -3.18 -7.25
C LYS A 265 8.89 -2.00 -8.15
N ILE A 266 7.92 -2.12 -9.05
CA ILE A 266 7.59 -1.08 -10.01
C ILE A 266 6.16 -0.64 -9.75
N ALA A 267 5.95 0.66 -9.62
CA ALA A 267 4.62 1.24 -9.50
C ALA A 267 4.37 2.28 -10.58
N ILE A 268 3.12 2.44 -11.00
CA ILE A 268 2.68 3.56 -11.84
C ILE A 268 1.63 4.33 -11.05
N GLY A 269 1.77 5.65 -10.97
CA GLY A 269 0.90 6.44 -10.11
C GLY A 269 0.54 7.80 -10.66
N PHE A 270 -0.47 8.37 -10.02
CA PHE A 270 -0.94 9.73 -10.26
C PHE A 270 -1.11 10.44 -8.93
N ALA A 271 -0.81 11.74 -8.91
CA ALA A 271 -1.04 12.57 -7.73
C ALA A 271 -1.55 13.95 -8.10
N VAL A 272 -2.33 14.52 -7.18
CA VAL A 272 -2.78 15.90 -7.22
C VAL A 272 -2.22 16.61 -6.00
N THR A 273 -1.48 17.70 -6.23
CA THR A 273 -0.88 18.49 -5.17
C THR A 273 -1.46 19.90 -5.20
N ASP A 274 -2.01 20.37 -4.09
CA ASP A 274 -2.43 21.76 -3.91
C ASP A 274 -1.37 22.51 -3.09
N HIS A 275 -0.83 23.57 -3.69
CA HIS A 275 0.21 24.41 -3.11
C HIS A 275 -0.38 25.75 -2.71
N GLN A 276 -0.30 26.08 -1.43
CA GLN A 276 -0.76 27.34 -0.86
C GLN A 276 0.42 28.19 -0.41
N SER A 277 0.69 29.30 -1.12
CA SER A 277 1.73 30.25 -0.72
C SER A 277 1.28 31.08 0.47
N LEU A 278 2.08 31.06 1.55
CA LEU A 278 1.82 31.87 2.74
C LEU A 278 2.62 33.17 2.71
N ILE A 279 3.88 33.10 2.28
CA ILE A 279 4.80 34.24 2.21
C ILE A 279 5.42 34.26 0.82
N SER A 280 5.37 35.41 0.15
CA SER A 280 5.99 35.58 -1.17
C SER A 280 6.84 36.84 -1.23
N VAL A 281 7.98 36.75 -1.93
CA VAL A 281 8.90 37.85 -2.18
C VAL A 281 9.15 37.94 -3.68
N SER A 282 8.95 39.12 -4.27
CA SER A 282 9.18 39.36 -5.70
C SER A 282 10.03 40.61 -5.90
N ARG A 283 11.13 40.48 -6.66
CA ARG A 283 11.92 41.61 -7.17
C ARG A 283 11.56 41.78 -8.65
N THR A 284 10.80 42.85 -8.94
CA THR A 284 10.41 43.44 -10.25
C THR A 284 8.91 43.33 -10.61
N LEU A 285 8.40 44.45 -11.15
CA LEU A 285 7.03 44.98 -11.16
C LEU A 285 5.94 44.19 -11.94
N LYS A 286 4.70 44.32 -11.44
CA LYS A 286 3.43 44.26 -12.19
C LYS A 286 2.93 42.90 -12.71
N LEU A 287 3.35 41.78 -12.15
CA LEU A 287 2.45 40.61 -12.09
C LEU A 287 1.76 40.61 -10.74
N GLY A 288 0.67 41.37 -10.62
CA GLY A 288 -0.35 41.19 -9.57
C GLY A 288 -1.13 39.90 -9.80
N ARG A 289 -0.46 38.81 -10.19
CA ARG A 289 -1.04 37.49 -10.26
C ARG A 289 -0.79 36.85 -8.91
N ASN A 290 -1.88 36.61 -8.19
CA ASN A 290 -1.89 35.87 -6.94
C ASN A 290 -1.10 34.58 -7.14
N LEU A 291 0.09 34.51 -6.54
CA LEU A 291 0.84 33.26 -6.37
C LEU A 291 0.18 32.36 -5.31
N SER A 292 -1.02 32.71 -4.86
CA SER A 292 -1.60 32.19 -3.61
C SER A 292 -1.90 30.71 -3.69
N ASN A 293 -2.42 30.20 -4.82
CA ASN A 293 -2.83 28.80 -4.95
C ASN A 293 -2.37 28.23 -6.29
N ARG A 294 -1.76 27.05 -6.28
CA ARG A 294 -1.36 26.31 -7.49
C ARG A 294 -1.77 24.85 -7.33
N LEU A 295 -2.43 24.31 -8.35
CA LEU A 295 -2.74 22.90 -8.42
C LEU A 295 -1.78 22.22 -9.40
N GLU A 296 -1.18 21.14 -8.96
CA GLU A 296 -0.31 20.29 -9.75
C GLU A 296 -0.96 18.93 -9.98
N LEU A 297 -0.88 18.43 -11.22
CA LEU A 297 -1.21 17.05 -11.56
C LEU A 297 0.08 16.33 -11.97
N LYS A 298 0.40 15.21 -11.30
CA LYS A 298 1.60 14.42 -11.53
C LYS A 298 1.21 13.04 -12.07
N ALA A 299 2.01 12.52 -12.99
CA ALA A 299 2.03 11.12 -13.38
C ALA A 299 3.47 10.61 -13.22
N PHE A 300 3.66 9.48 -12.54
CA PHE A 300 4.99 9.02 -12.16
C PHE A 300 5.14 7.50 -12.23
N LEU A 301 6.40 7.08 -12.37
CA LEU A 301 6.86 5.72 -12.21
C LEU A 301 7.56 5.62 -10.85
N GLY A 302 7.03 4.80 -9.94
CA GLY A 302 7.59 4.49 -8.65
C GLY A 302 8.51 3.27 -8.72
N ILE A 303 9.60 3.29 -7.96
CA ILE A 303 10.50 2.15 -7.76
C ILE A 303 10.64 1.89 -6.26
N SER A 304 10.26 0.69 -5.82
CA SER A 304 10.37 0.23 -4.43
C SER A 304 11.68 -0.53 -4.20
N PHE A 305 12.36 -0.33 -3.06
CA PHE A 305 13.67 -0.93 -2.77
C PHE A 305 14.02 -1.06 -1.29
#